data_AF-A0A1G5JXS1-F1
#
_entry.id   AF-A0A1G5JXS1-F1
#
_cell.length_a   1.000
_cell.length_b   1.000
_cell.length_c   1.000
_cell.angle_alpha   90.00
_cell.angle_beta   90.00
_cell.angle_gamma   90.00
#
_symmetry.space_group_name_H-M   'P 1'
#
loop_
_entity.id
_entity.type
_entity.pdbx_description
1 polymer ?
#
loop_
_entity_poly.entity_id
_entity_poly.type
_entity_poly.pdbx_seq_one_letter_code
_entity_poly.pdbx_strand_id
1 'polypeptide(L)'
;MKLRKGLLLLLIFVLGLQSVGMTAQAASSKQITIFLDGQRLESDVSPYIMPKVNVTMVPLRVISEGLGASVLWSQATRTVTIQKSDSTITMTSGRQQATVDNTVVDLDASVQLKQGRVMVPIRFVSENLGIQVNWNQAAQTIDLYTGAEPTPTPEPTPATPAEPGGSVTPPATNEMRGAWISTVNGDWPSSGAKGNVDKQKQEYTSQLDQLKDMGINAVFVQVRANADAIYPSSLVPWNSVLTGTQGKDPGYDPLAFMIEEAHKRGLEFHAWFNPFRATNSATTANLATNHVSKLHPDWIVNASGKLYINPGVPEARQHIMDTIMEVVNNYNVDGVHLDDYFYPSNVTFNDDVAYKMYNTSGSTDRAAWRRDNINQFVQQLGQRIHQAKANVEYGISPFGVWRNKANDLTGSDTKAGVTAYDSMNADVRTWIKQGWIDYVAPQVYWSMTLSAARYDKVVDWWVNEVANTNVKLYIGHSPYKLGTPEIGWHTSQEIIDQLTYNQKYPSIGGDIYFSSQYLTKNPLGLIERLKAYYGL
;
A
#
# COMPACT_ATOMS: atom_id res chain seq x y z
N MET A 1 -65.90 -57.83 -1.75
CA MET A 1 -65.64 -57.59 -3.19
C MET A 1 -64.67 -56.41 -3.30
N LYS A 2 -63.81 -56.42 -4.33
CA LYS A 2 -62.54 -55.69 -4.46
C LYS A 2 -62.65 -54.16 -4.53
N LEU A 3 -61.59 -53.51 -4.00
CA LEU A 3 -60.88 -52.26 -4.39
C LEU A 3 -61.61 -51.19 -5.24
N ARG A 4 -61.38 -49.90 -4.92
CA ARG A 4 -60.40 -49.04 -5.63
C ARG A 4 -60.27 -47.62 -5.04
N LYS A 5 -59.04 -47.10 -5.18
CA LYS A 5 -58.51 -45.78 -4.79
C LYS A 5 -59.09 -44.64 -5.64
N GLY A 6 -59.15 -43.43 -5.07
CA GLY A 6 -59.35 -42.20 -5.83
C GLY A 6 -59.47 -40.93 -4.97
N LEU A 7 -58.36 -40.23 -4.83
CA LEU A 7 -58.20 -38.76 -4.86
C LEU A 7 -59.15 -37.83 -4.04
N LEU A 8 -58.47 -36.96 -3.26
CA LEU A 8 -58.75 -35.54 -3.02
C LEU A 8 -59.46 -35.12 -1.71
N LEU A 9 -58.94 -34.01 -1.18
CA LEU A 9 -59.50 -33.04 -0.22
C LEU A 9 -59.10 -33.27 1.25
N LEU A 10 -58.04 -32.62 1.79
CA LEU A 10 -57.84 -31.17 2.00
C LEU A 10 -58.79 -30.63 3.08
N LEU A 11 -58.45 -30.88 4.35
CA LEU A 11 -58.81 -30.08 5.53
C LEU A 11 -58.34 -30.83 6.78
N ILE A 12 -57.18 -30.45 7.32
CA ILE A 12 -56.75 -30.53 8.74
C ILE A 12 -55.27 -30.12 8.70
N PHE A 13 -55.00 -28.81 8.78
CA PHE A 13 -53.81 -28.29 9.46
C PHE A 13 -53.93 -26.78 9.63
N VAL A 14 -54.82 -26.31 10.50
CA VAL A 14 -54.79 -24.92 10.98
C VAL A 14 -55.19 -24.88 12.46
N LEU A 15 -54.41 -24.11 13.22
CA LEU A 15 -54.61 -23.52 14.55
C LEU A 15 -53.97 -24.22 15.75
N GLY A 16 -52.87 -23.62 16.22
CA GLY A 16 -52.48 -23.69 17.62
C GLY A 16 -50.99 -23.60 17.96
N LEU A 17 -50.09 -23.17 17.06
CA LEU A 17 -48.71 -22.82 17.49
C LEU A 17 -48.67 -21.36 17.96
N GLN A 18 -48.39 -21.20 19.25
CA GLN A 18 -48.12 -19.92 19.88
C GLN A 18 -46.81 -19.34 19.34
N SER A 19 -46.91 -18.14 18.78
CA SER A 19 -45.78 -17.33 18.35
C SER A 19 -45.04 -16.77 19.56
N VAL A 20 -43.85 -17.32 19.86
CA VAL A 20 -42.84 -16.59 20.63
C VAL A 20 -42.25 -15.54 19.69
N GLY A 21 -42.70 -14.30 19.84
CA GLY A 21 -42.14 -13.17 19.12
C GLY A 21 -40.72 -12.91 19.59
N MET A 22 -39.72 -13.29 18.80
CA MET A 22 -38.41 -12.65 18.88
C MET A 22 -38.54 -11.27 18.24
N THR A 23 -38.66 -10.24 19.06
CA THR A 23 -38.46 -8.86 18.62
C THR A 23 -37.01 -8.72 18.18
N ALA A 24 -36.78 -8.65 16.87
CA ALA A 24 -35.52 -8.16 16.32
C ALA A 24 -35.36 -6.71 16.78
N GLN A 25 -34.46 -6.48 17.73
CA GLN A 25 -34.05 -5.14 18.13
C GLN A 25 -33.23 -4.58 16.97
N ALA A 26 -33.84 -3.68 16.19
CA ALA A 26 -33.12 -2.90 15.19
C ALA A 26 -32.00 -2.14 15.89
N ALA A 27 -30.74 -2.48 15.58
CA ALA A 27 -29.60 -1.71 16.01
C ALA A 27 -29.75 -0.28 15.47
N SER A 28 -29.92 0.69 16.37
CA SER A 28 -29.91 2.10 16.01
C SER A 28 -28.59 2.43 15.33
N SER A 29 -28.64 2.89 14.08
CA SER A 29 -27.45 3.41 13.39
C SER A 29 -26.96 4.65 14.14
N LYS A 30 -25.81 4.56 14.81
CA LYS A 30 -25.20 5.72 15.46
C LYS A 30 -24.97 6.81 14.40
N GLN A 31 -25.55 7.98 14.64
CA GLN A 31 -25.47 9.13 13.74
C GLN A 31 -24.12 9.84 13.96
N ILE A 32 -23.47 10.23 12.86
CA ILE A 32 -22.19 10.94 12.92
C ILE A 32 -22.40 12.32 13.54
N THR A 33 -21.63 12.64 14.58
CA THR A 33 -21.65 13.93 15.27
C THR A 33 -20.33 14.67 15.05
N ILE A 34 -20.34 16.00 15.04
CA ILE A 34 -19.15 16.81 14.75
C ILE A 34 -18.96 17.79 15.90
N PHE A 35 -17.72 17.95 16.36
CA PHE A 35 -17.31 18.92 17.37
C PHE A 35 -16.21 19.81 16.80
N LEU A 36 -16.22 21.10 17.14
CA LEU A 36 -15.14 22.04 16.90
C LEU A 36 -14.69 22.60 18.24
N ASP A 37 -13.42 22.37 18.60
CA ASP A 37 -12.83 22.77 19.88
C ASP A 37 -13.70 22.31 21.08
N GLY A 38 -14.24 21.09 20.98
CA GLY A 38 -15.12 20.49 21.99
C GLY A 38 -16.58 20.95 21.95
N GLN A 39 -16.96 21.91 21.11
CA GLN A 39 -18.35 22.35 20.93
C GLN A 39 -19.02 21.61 19.78
N ARG A 40 -20.20 21.05 20.03
CA ARG A 40 -20.96 20.31 19.00
C ARG A 40 -21.43 21.25 17.88
N LEU A 41 -21.19 20.87 16.63
CA LEU A 41 -21.72 21.53 15.45
C LEU A 41 -23.06 20.90 15.05
N GLU A 42 -24.06 21.75 14.82
CA GLU A 42 -25.38 21.34 14.35
C GLU A 42 -25.38 21.04 12.84
N SER A 43 -26.21 20.07 12.44
CA SER A 43 -26.29 19.63 11.05
C SER A 43 -27.74 19.34 10.65
N ASP A 44 -28.24 20.04 9.64
CA ASP A 44 -29.61 19.89 9.15
C ASP A 44 -29.80 18.68 8.22
N VAL A 45 -28.70 18.11 7.72
CA VAL A 45 -28.65 16.81 7.03
C VAL A 45 -27.52 15.98 7.62
N SER A 46 -27.79 14.71 7.92
CA SER A 46 -26.82 13.83 8.58
C SER A 46 -25.52 13.71 7.77
N PRO A 47 -24.35 13.93 8.41
CA PRO A 47 -23.08 13.55 7.83
C PRO A 47 -23.03 12.05 7.53
N TYR A 48 -22.23 11.66 6.55
CA TYR A 48 -22.09 10.25 6.19
C TYR A 48 -20.69 9.97 5.65
N ILE A 49 -20.24 8.73 5.77
CA ILE A 49 -19.00 8.26 5.16
C ILE A 49 -19.31 7.71 3.77
N MET A 50 -18.54 8.09 2.77
CA MET A 50 -18.52 7.45 1.47
C MET A 50 -17.71 6.14 1.56
N PRO A 51 -18.35 4.96 1.58
CA PRO A 51 -17.68 3.71 1.95
C PRO A 51 -16.61 3.26 0.95
N LYS A 52 -16.70 3.69 -0.32
CA LYS A 52 -15.72 3.31 -1.36
C LYS A 52 -14.36 3.99 -1.21
N VAL A 53 -14.34 5.19 -0.62
CA VAL A 53 -13.14 6.02 -0.48
C VAL A 53 -12.87 6.41 0.98
N ASN A 54 -13.73 5.97 1.89
CA ASN A 54 -13.69 6.26 3.32
C ASN A 54 -13.61 7.76 3.67
N VAL A 55 -14.36 8.60 2.93
CA VAL A 55 -14.38 10.06 3.14
C VAL A 55 -15.67 10.48 3.81
N THR A 56 -15.57 11.23 4.92
CA THR A 56 -16.74 11.81 5.58
C THR A 56 -17.23 13.06 4.87
N MET A 57 -18.50 13.06 4.51
CA MET A 57 -19.19 14.12 3.80
C MET A 57 -20.12 14.87 4.75
N VAL A 58 -19.99 16.20 4.77
CA VAL A 58 -20.78 17.09 5.63
C VAL A 58 -21.51 18.14 4.80
N PRO A 59 -22.67 18.67 5.26
CA PRO A 59 -23.32 19.78 4.59
C PRO A 59 -22.47 21.05 4.62
N LEU A 60 -22.56 21.89 3.58
CA LEU A 60 -21.86 23.19 3.56
C LEU A 60 -22.15 24.09 4.77
N ARG A 61 -23.33 23.96 5.36
CA ARG A 61 -23.71 24.70 6.58
C ARG A 61 -22.73 24.45 7.73
N VAL A 62 -22.24 23.22 7.89
CA VAL A 62 -21.25 22.86 8.93
C VAL A 62 -19.94 23.64 8.70
N ILE A 63 -19.58 23.87 7.43
CA ILE A 63 -18.40 24.66 7.08
C ILE A 63 -18.64 26.14 7.34
N SER A 64 -19.80 26.68 6.95
CA SER A 64 -20.04 28.12 7.08
C SER A 64 -20.32 28.58 8.51
N GLU A 65 -21.20 27.87 9.21
CA GLU A 65 -21.63 28.22 10.56
C GLU A 65 -20.67 27.65 11.61
N GLY A 66 -20.10 26.46 11.36
CA GLY A 66 -19.18 25.82 12.29
C GLY A 66 -17.75 26.33 12.15
N LEU A 67 -17.19 26.30 10.94
CA LEU A 67 -15.79 26.71 10.73
C LEU A 67 -15.62 28.21 10.52
N GLY A 68 -16.71 28.99 10.44
CA GLY A 68 -16.68 30.44 10.24
C GLY A 68 -16.19 30.85 8.85
N ALA A 69 -16.39 30.01 7.83
CA ALA A 69 -16.01 30.31 6.45
C ALA A 69 -17.18 30.90 5.65
N SER A 70 -16.89 31.81 4.73
CA SER A 70 -17.85 32.24 3.70
C SER A 70 -17.99 31.13 2.66
N VAL A 71 -19.22 30.67 2.40
CA VAL A 71 -19.48 29.63 1.38
C VAL A 71 -20.42 30.14 0.30
N LEU A 72 -20.08 29.88 -0.95
CA LEU A 72 -20.90 30.19 -2.11
C LEU A 72 -21.11 28.93 -2.95
N TRP A 73 -22.36 28.66 -3.31
CA TRP A 73 -22.71 27.61 -4.26
C TRP A 73 -23.25 28.23 -5.56
N SER A 74 -22.61 27.92 -6.68
CA SER A 74 -23.10 28.24 -8.01
C SER A 74 -23.80 27.04 -8.62
N GLN A 75 -25.12 27.14 -8.79
CA GLN A 75 -25.92 26.08 -9.40
C GLN A 75 -25.59 25.88 -10.89
N ALA A 76 -25.27 26.96 -11.62
CA ALA A 76 -24.99 26.91 -13.05
C ALA A 76 -23.71 26.12 -13.37
N THR A 77 -22.67 26.30 -12.55
CA THR A 77 -21.37 25.62 -12.72
C THR A 77 -21.20 24.41 -11.80
N ARG A 78 -22.15 24.19 -10.88
CA ARG A 78 -22.09 23.15 -9.82
C ARG A 78 -20.80 23.22 -9.01
N THR A 79 -20.41 24.45 -8.68
CA THR A 79 -19.16 24.75 -7.97
C THR A 79 -19.46 25.33 -6.61
N VAL A 80 -18.80 24.81 -5.59
CA VAL A 80 -18.70 25.46 -4.28
C VAL A 80 -17.39 26.23 -4.20
N THR A 81 -17.45 27.46 -3.68
CA THR A 81 -16.31 28.26 -3.24
C THR A 81 -16.42 28.47 -1.73
N ILE A 82 -15.36 28.17 -1.00
CA ILE A 82 -15.25 28.28 0.46
C ILE A 82 -14.07 29.22 0.73
N GLN A 83 -14.30 30.28 1.49
CA GLN A 83 -13.30 31.30 1.76
C GLN A 83 -13.24 31.60 3.26
N LYS A 84 -12.04 31.57 3.84
CA LYS A 84 -11.81 31.92 5.24
C LYS A 84 -10.44 32.56 5.37
N SER A 85 -10.38 33.77 5.91
CA SER A 85 -9.16 34.60 5.91
C SER A 85 -8.60 34.73 4.47
N ASP A 86 -7.33 34.42 4.24
CA ASP A 86 -6.68 34.52 2.91
C ASP A 86 -6.84 33.24 2.06
N SER A 87 -7.42 32.17 2.59
CA SER A 87 -7.56 30.88 1.89
C SER A 87 -8.87 30.77 1.13
N THR A 88 -8.79 30.35 -0.14
CA THR A 88 -9.91 30.11 -1.04
C THR A 88 -9.86 28.70 -1.61
N ILE A 89 -10.88 27.91 -1.31
CA ILE A 89 -11.05 26.54 -1.79
C ILE A 89 -12.22 26.51 -2.77
N THR A 90 -11.99 25.99 -3.98
CA THR A 90 -13.03 25.81 -5.00
C THR A 90 -13.13 24.34 -5.39
N MET A 91 -14.34 23.78 -5.36
CA MET A 91 -14.59 22.39 -5.75
C MET A 91 -15.81 22.30 -6.67
N THR A 92 -15.72 21.50 -7.73
CA THR A 92 -16.81 21.28 -8.68
C THR A 92 -17.35 19.86 -8.56
N SER A 93 -18.67 19.71 -8.52
CA SER A 93 -19.33 18.40 -8.43
C SER A 93 -18.95 17.51 -9.62
N GLY A 94 -18.58 16.26 -9.33
CA GLY A 94 -18.10 15.28 -10.33
C GLY A 94 -16.64 15.42 -10.76
N ARG A 95 -15.89 16.41 -10.26
CA ARG A 95 -14.43 16.49 -10.45
C ARG A 95 -13.70 15.94 -9.23
N GLN A 96 -12.64 15.17 -9.45
CA GLN A 96 -11.72 14.68 -8.41
C GLN A 96 -10.56 15.63 -8.16
N GLN A 97 -10.71 16.89 -8.57
CA GLN A 97 -9.74 17.94 -8.33
C GLN A 97 -10.45 19.17 -7.81
N ALA A 98 -9.78 19.83 -6.89
CA ALA A 98 -10.15 21.10 -6.29
C ALA A 98 -9.07 22.13 -6.60
N THR A 99 -9.38 23.40 -6.36
CA THR A 99 -8.38 24.46 -6.38
C THR A 99 -8.28 25.05 -4.98
N VAL A 100 -7.07 25.11 -4.41
CA VAL A 100 -6.77 25.77 -3.14
C VAL A 100 -5.78 26.89 -3.46
N ASP A 101 -6.18 28.14 -3.23
CA ASP A 101 -5.35 29.33 -3.50
C ASP A 101 -4.74 29.34 -4.91
N ASN A 102 -5.59 29.06 -5.91
CA ASN A 102 -5.25 28.92 -7.34
C ASN A 102 -4.34 27.72 -7.70
N THR A 103 -4.00 26.86 -6.74
CA THR A 103 -3.25 25.62 -6.96
C THR A 103 -4.21 24.44 -7.08
N VAL A 104 -4.01 23.57 -8.08
CA VAL A 104 -4.82 22.35 -8.25
C VAL A 104 -4.38 21.29 -7.27
N VAL A 105 -5.32 20.73 -6.53
CA VAL A 105 -5.12 19.67 -5.53
C VAL A 105 -6.08 18.52 -5.81
N ASP A 106 -5.61 17.29 -5.68
CA ASP A 106 -6.45 16.10 -5.82
C ASP A 106 -7.45 16.00 -4.66
N LEU A 107 -8.62 15.43 -4.96
CA LEU A 107 -9.75 15.36 -4.06
C LEU A 107 -10.25 13.91 -3.95
N ASP A 108 -10.12 13.33 -2.76
CA ASP A 108 -10.51 11.94 -2.49
C ASP A 108 -12.01 11.68 -2.70
N ALA A 109 -12.84 12.72 -2.59
CA ALA A 109 -14.28 12.65 -2.90
C ALA A 109 -14.82 13.97 -3.45
N SER A 110 -15.43 13.92 -4.64
CA SER A 110 -16.08 15.10 -5.25
C SER A 110 -17.32 15.56 -4.48
N VAL A 111 -17.64 16.85 -4.59
CA VAL A 111 -18.86 17.46 -4.05
C VAL A 111 -20.12 16.69 -4.50
N GLN A 112 -21.01 16.35 -3.55
CA GLN A 112 -22.26 15.65 -3.84
C GLN A 112 -23.49 16.48 -3.48
N LEU A 113 -24.57 16.29 -4.24
CA LEU A 113 -25.90 16.80 -3.89
C LEU A 113 -26.69 15.65 -3.23
N LYS A 114 -27.05 15.81 -1.96
CA LYS A 114 -27.82 14.80 -1.21
C LYS A 114 -28.96 15.48 -0.46
N GLN A 115 -30.20 15.04 -0.68
CA GLN A 115 -31.40 15.61 -0.05
C GLN A 115 -31.52 17.15 -0.19
N GLY A 116 -31.11 17.70 -1.35
CA GLY A 116 -31.15 19.15 -1.58
C GLY A 116 -30.09 19.95 -0.82
N ARG A 117 -29.09 19.29 -0.22
CA ARG A 117 -27.91 19.92 0.37
C ARG A 117 -26.65 19.57 -0.42
N VAL A 118 -25.74 20.53 -0.48
CA VAL A 118 -24.40 20.34 -1.03
C VAL A 118 -23.52 19.77 0.09
N MET A 119 -22.91 18.63 -0.20
CA MET A 119 -22.08 17.85 0.71
C MET A 119 -20.63 17.93 0.26
N VAL A 120 -19.73 18.23 1.19
CA VAL A 120 -18.29 18.38 0.93
C VAL A 120 -17.46 17.49 1.86
N PRO A 121 -16.27 17.07 1.44
CA PRO A 121 -15.36 16.28 2.27
C PRO A 121 -14.82 17.15 3.42
N ILE A 122 -15.21 16.85 4.65
CA ILE A 122 -14.88 17.67 5.84
C ILE A 122 -13.38 17.75 6.08
N ARG A 123 -12.65 16.65 5.89
CA ARG A 123 -11.20 16.58 6.12
C ARG A 123 -10.46 17.51 5.17
N PHE A 124 -10.71 17.37 3.87
CA PHE A 124 -10.11 18.21 2.85
C PHE A 124 -10.37 19.70 3.09
N VAL A 125 -11.62 20.07 3.40
CA VAL A 125 -11.96 21.47 3.69
C VAL A 125 -11.28 21.96 4.96
N SER A 126 -11.31 21.18 6.05
CA SER A 126 -10.76 21.60 7.34
C SER A 126 -9.25 21.72 7.32
N GLU A 127 -8.54 20.74 6.76
CA GLU A 127 -7.06 20.73 6.71
C GLU A 127 -6.53 21.91 5.86
N ASN A 128 -7.17 22.21 4.72
CA ASN A 128 -6.82 23.38 3.90
C ASN A 128 -7.24 24.73 4.52
N LEU A 129 -8.03 24.71 5.59
CA LEU A 129 -8.32 25.87 6.44
C LEU A 129 -7.47 25.89 7.72
N GLY A 130 -6.47 25.01 7.83
CA GLY A 130 -5.58 24.92 8.99
C GLY A 130 -6.18 24.26 10.22
N ILE A 131 -7.29 23.52 10.06
CA ILE A 131 -8.03 22.87 11.16
C ILE A 131 -7.71 21.38 11.15
N GLN A 132 -7.30 20.86 12.31
CA GLN A 132 -7.01 19.43 12.46
C GLN A 132 -8.31 18.64 12.56
N VAL A 133 -8.33 17.44 11.98
CA VAL A 133 -9.52 16.57 11.95
C VAL A 133 -9.19 15.21 12.54
N ASN A 134 -9.78 14.92 13.69
CA ASN A 134 -9.75 13.60 14.31
C ASN A 134 -11.10 12.89 14.08
N TRP A 135 -11.05 11.60 13.75
CA TRP A 135 -12.24 10.76 13.58
C TRP A 135 -12.25 9.68 14.65
N ASN A 136 -13.23 9.74 15.55
CA ASN A 136 -13.46 8.71 16.55
C ASN A 136 -14.52 7.73 16.05
N GLN A 137 -14.06 6.59 15.55
CA GLN A 137 -14.93 5.54 15.01
C GLN A 137 -15.87 4.94 16.08
N ALA A 138 -15.43 4.81 17.34
CA ALA A 138 -16.25 4.18 18.39
C ALA A 138 -17.44 5.07 18.81
N ALA A 139 -17.19 6.38 18.89
CA ALA A 139 -18.19 7.39 19.18
C ALA A 139 -18.96 7.85 17.93
N GLN A 140 -18.47 7.55 16.72
CA GLN A 140 -18.91 8.14 15.46
C GLN A 140 -18.85 9.68 15.51
N THR A 141 -17.76 10.23 16.06
CA THR A 141 -17.57 11.68 16.19
C THR A 141 -16.41 12.17 15.33
N ILE A 142 -16.57 13.35 14.76
CA ILE A 142 -15.50 14.12 14.13
C ILE A 142 -15.13 15.24 15.09
N ASP A 143 -13.90 15.23 15.59
CA ASP A 143 -13.39 16.28 16.47
C ASP A 143 -12.44 17.18 15.67
N LEU A 144 -12.81 18.45 15.55
CA LEU A 144 -12.09 19.47 14.79
C LEU A 144 -11.37 20.40 15.78
N TYR A 145 -10.11 20.73 15.51
CA TYR A 145 -9.33 21.61 16.38
C TYR A 145 -8.76 22.79 15.60
N THR A 146 -9.05 24.02 16.05
CA THR A 146 -8.51 25.25 15.44
C THR A 146 -7.09 25.58 15.93
N GLY A 147 -6.59 24.87 16.95
CA GLY A 147 -5.24 24.95 17.50
C GLY A 147 -4.59 23.58 17.73
N ALA A 148 -3.52 23.51 18.53
CA ALA A 148 -2.89 22.23 18.90
C ALA A 148 -3.85 21.37 19.74
N GLU A 149 -3.91 20.08 19.44
CA GLU A 149 -4.76 19.12 20.15
C GLU A 149 -4.52 19.21 21.68
N PRO A 150 -5.57 19.34 22.51
CA PRO A 150 -5.38 19.32 23.96
C PRO A 150 -4.80 17.96 24.36
N THR A 151 -3.63 18.00 25.00
CA THR A 151 -2.94 16.81 25.49
C THR A 151 -3.87 16.06 26.45
N PRO A 152 -4.18 14.78 26.22
CA PRO A 152 -5.10 14.06 27.10
C PRO A 152 -4.51 14.03 28.51
N THR A 153 -5.30 14.48 29.49
CA THR A 153 -4.97 14.32 30.91
C THR A 153 -4.93 12.82 31.21
N PRO A 154 -3.85 12.26 31.77
CA PRO A 154 -3.72 10.83 31.94
C PRO A 154 -4.75 10.35 32.96
N GLU A 155 -5.66 9.47 32.53
CA GLU A 155 -6.51 8.70 33.44
C GLU A 155 -5.64 7.75 34.29
N PRO A 156 -6.02 7.49 35.55
CA PRO A 156 -5.23 6.67 36.46
C PRO A 156 -5.21 5.22 35.96
N THR A 157 -4.00 4.72 35.75
CA THR A 157 -3.70 3.35 35.32
C THR A 157 -4.25 2.33 36.32
N PRO A 158 -5.13 1.40 35.92
CA PRO A 158 -5.43 0.23 36.74
C PRO A 158 -4.17 -0.61 36.90
N ALA A 159 -3.89 -1.05 38.13
CA ALA A 159 -2.69 -1.81 38.47
C ALA A 159 -2.51 -3.05 37.57
N THR A 160 -1.33 -3.11 36.97
CA THR A 160 -0.73 -4.18 36.19
C THR A 160 -0.81 -5.55 36.87
N PRO A 161 -1.28 -6.62 36.19
CA PRO A 161 -0.85 -7.97 36.50
C PRO A 161 0.61 -8.13 36.04
N ALA A 162 1.48 -8.55 36.96
CA ALA A 162 2.92 -8.70 36.76
C ALA A 162 3.30 -9.45 35.46
N GLU A 163 4.34 -8.93 34.80
CA GLU A 163 5.08 -9.56 33.69
C GLU A 163 5.45 -11.02 33.98
N PRO A 164 5.47 -11.89 32.97
CA PRO A 164 6.52 -12.89 32.90
C PRO A 164 7.78 -12.21 32.34
N GLY A 165 8.75 -11.97 33.22
CA GLY A 165 10.11 -11.58 32.83
C GLY A 165 10.73 -12.69 31.97
N GLY A 166 10.64 -12.54 30.65
CA GLY A 166 11.45 -13.27 29.69
C GLY A 166 12.59 -12.37 29.24
N SER A 167 13.83 -12.79 29.47
CA SER A 167 14.98 -12.20 28.79
C SER A 167 14.76 -12.32 27.28
N VAL A 168 14.55 -11.21 26.58
CA VAL A 168 14.59 -11.19 25.11
C VAL A 168 16.05 -11.41 24.73
N THR A 169 16.38 -12.63 24.31
CA THR A 169 17.69 -12.89 23.71
C THR A 169 17.75 -12.05 22.43
N PRO A 170 18.77 -11.18 22.26
CA PRO A 170 18.93 -10.43 21.03
C PRO A 170 18.92 -11.39 19.83
N PRO A 171 18.27 -11.01 18.73
CA PRO A 171 18.22 -11.87 17.57
C PRO A 171 19.62 -12.13 16.98
N ALA A 172 19.75 -13.21 16.21
CA ALA A 172 21.03 -13.65 15.66
C ALA A 172 21.67 -12.55 14.78
N THR A 173 23.00 -12.46 14.82
CA THR A 173 23.77 -11.39 14.15
C THR A 173 23.67 -11.39 12.61
N ASN A 174 23.09 -12.43 12.01
CA ASN A 174 23.05 -12.64 10.57
C ASN A 174 21.62 -12.58 9.99
N GLU A 175 20.62 -12.15 10.77
CA GLU A 175 19.26 -11.96 10.25
C GLU A 175 19.18 -10.74 9.30
N MET A 176 18.28 -10.78 8.32
CA MET A 176 17.97 -9.65 7.46
C MET A 176 17.29 -8.54 8.28
N ARG A 177 17.82 -7.32 8.21
CA ARG A 177 17.24 -6.10 8.81
C ARG A 177 17.21 -5.04 7.71
N GLY A 178 16.19 -5.12 6.88
CA GLY A 178 16.06 -4.34 5.65
C GLY A 178 15.23 -3.08 5.80
N ALA A 179 15.52 -2.04 5.01
CA ALA A 179 14.62 -0.89 4.86
C ALA A 179 14.37 -0.58 3.37
N TRP A 180 13.11 -0.44 2.98
CA TRP A 180 12.78 0.06 1.65
C TRP A 180 13.06 1.57 1.55
N ILE A 181 13.71 1.98 0.46
CA ILE A 181 13.94 3.37 0.08
C ILE A 181 13.25 3.60 -1.27
N SER A 182 12.04 4.16 -1.23
CA SER A 182 11.25 4.47 -2.41
C SER A 182 11.65 5.80 -3.04
N THR A 183 11.78 5.79 -4.36
CA THR A 183 12.06 6.98 -5.16
C THR A 183 10.82 7.78 -5.55
N VAL A 184 9.63 7.22 -5.36
CA VAL A 184 8.37 7.91 -5.71
C VAL A 184 7.46 8.18 -4.52
N ASN A 185 7.74 7.62 -3.34
CA ASN A 185 6.95 7.80 -2.13
C ASN A 185 7.63 8.67 -1.06
N GLY A 186 8.64 9.44 -1.44
CA GLY A 186 9.21 10.50 -0.59
C GLY A 186 10.31 10.07 0.38
N ASP A 187 10.90 8.88 0.23
CA ASP A 187 12.07 8.50 1.04
C ASP A 187 13.34 9.21 0.53
N TRP A 188 13.61 9.10 -0.78
CA TRP A 188 14.76 9.75 -1.41
C TRP A 188 14.53 9.92 -2.92
N PRO A 189 14.98 11.00 -3.56
CA PRO A 189 15.44 12.24 -2.96
C PRO A 189 14.25 13.12 -2.57
N SER A 190 14.48 14.10 -1.69
CA SER A 190 13.43 15.08 -1.37
C SER A 190 13.06 15.90 -2.61
N SER A 191 11.84 16.44 -2.63
CA SER A 191 11.39 17.33 -3.72
C SER A 191 12.31 18.54 -3.91
N GLY A 192 12.90 19.03 -2.81
CA GLY A 192 13.85 20.14 -2.80
C GLY A 192 15.28 19.75 -3.19
N ALA A 193 15.56 18.50 -3.53
CA ALA A 193 16.85 18.03 -4.03
C ALA A 193 16.86 17.79 -5.55
N LYS A 194 15.73 18.02 -6.25
CA LYS A 194 15.64 17.93 -7.71
C LYS A 194 16.67 18.85 -8.39
N GLY A 195 17.51 18.28 -9.24
CA GLY A 195 18.56 19.00 -9.97
C GLY A 195 19.74 19.44 -9.10
N ASN A 196 19.85 18.97 -7.85
CA ASN A 196 20.95 19.28 -6.95
C ASN A 196 21.66 18.00 -6.51
N VAL A 197 22.74 17.64 -7.21
CA VAL A 197 23.50 16.40 -7.00
C VAL A 197 24.07 16.31 -5.58
N ASP A 198 24.64 17.40 -5.06
CA ASP A 198 25.26 17.38 -3.73
C ASP A 198 24.23 17.14 -2.63
N LYS A 199 23.05 17.77 -2.75
CA LYS A 199 21.96 17.55 -1.81
C LYS A 199 21.39 16.14 -1.90
N GLN A 200 21.23 15.60 -3.11
CA GLN A 200 20.82 14.21 -3.30
C GLN A 200 21.79 13.22 -2.63
N LYS A 201 23.09 13.41 -2.84
CA LYS A 201 24.14 12.60 -2.20
C LYS A 201 24.11 12.71 -0.69
N GLN A 202 24.00 13.93 -0.16
CA GLN A 202 23.95 14.21 1.28
C GLN A 202 22.72 13.59 1.95
N GLU A 203 21.54 13.71 1.33
CA GLU A 203 20.31 13.12 1.85
C GLU A 203 20.42 11.59 1.93
N TYR A 204 20.99 10.96 0.89
CA TYR A 204 21.17 9.52 0.87
C TYR A 204 22.14 9.05 1.96
N THR A 205 23.34 9.65 2.06
CA THR A 205 24.34 9.24 3.06
C THR A 205 23.85 9.46 4.48
N SER A 206 23.18 10.58 4.76
CA SER A 206 22.56 10.84 6.06
C SER A 206 21.47 9.82 6.39
N GLN A 207 20.69 9.38 5.40
CA GLN A 207 19.68 8.35 5.60
C GLN A 207 20.33 6.99 5.90
N LEU A 208 21.40 6.62 5.20
CA LEU A 208 22.14 5.39 5.46
C LEU A 208 22.77 5.36 6.85
N ASP A 209 23.34 6.49 7.32
CA ASP A 209 23.92 6.60 8.66
C ASP A 209 22.85 6.36 9.73
N GLN A 210 21.68 6.98 9.60
CA GLN A 210 20.57 6.77 10.54
C GLN A 210 20.05 5.33 10.54
N LEU A 211 19.90 4.72 9.36
CA LEU A 211 19.45 3.33 9.23
C LEU A 211 20.46 2.37 9.87
N LYS A 212 21.76 2.54 9.58
CA LYS A 212 22.81 1.74 10.20
C LYS A 212 22.83 1.90 11.71
N ASP A 213 22.71 3.12 12.21
CA ASP A 213 22.73 3.42 13.65
C ASP A 213 21.58 2.73 14.40
N MET A 214 20.44 2.46 13.75
CA MET A 214 19.32 1.73 14.35
C MET A 214 19.34 0.21 14.07
N GLY A 215 20.42 -0.31 13.48
CA GLY A 215 20.64 -1.74 13.29
C GLY A 215 20.22 -2.31 11.94
N ILE A 216 19.78 -1.48 10.99
CA ILE A 216 19.51 -1.92 9.61
C ILE A 216 20.84 -2.34 8.96
N ASN A 217 20.81 -3.47 8.26
CA ASN A 217 21.97 -4.05 7.58
C ASN A 217 21.77 -4.21 6.06
N ALA A 218 20.59 -3.87 5.53
CA ALA A 218 20.31 -3.90 4.09
C ALA A 218 19.35 -2.77 3.67
N VAL A 219 19.54 -2.25 2.47
CA VAL A 219 18.64 -1.27 1.84
C VAL A 219 18.08 -1.79 0.53
N PHE A 220 16.77 -1.61 0.36
CA PHE A 220 16.01 -2.02 -0.82
C PHE A 220 15.60 -0.76 -1.59
N VAL A 221 16.44 -0.33 -2.52
CA VAL A 221 16.34 1.00 -3.15
C VAL A 221 15.63 0.94 -4.49
N GLN A 222 14.57 1.73 -4.66
CA GLN A 222 13.76 1.71 -5.87
C GLN A 222 14.49 2.35 -7.06
N VAL A 223 15.16 1.53 -7.86
CA VAL A 223 15.93 2.00 -9.02
C VAL A 223 15.09 2.23 -10.27
N ARG A 224 13.90 1.60 -10.32
CA ARG A 224 12.90 1.72 -11.39
C ARG A 224 11.51 1.82 -10.78
N ALA A 225 10.79 2.90 -11.10
CA ALA A 225 9.46 3.13 -10.53
C ALA A 225 8.33 3.18 -11.58
N ASN A 226 8.54 3.85 -12.72
CA ASN A 226 7.52 4.07 -13.74
C ASN A 226 8.13 3.95 -15.14
N ALA A 227 8.53 2.74 -15.52
CA ALA A 227 9.23 2.49 -16.78
C ALA A 227 10.45 3.40 -17.05
N ASP A 228 11.16 3.78 -15.98
CA ASP A 228 12.29 4.70 -15.97
C ASP A 228 13.44 4.15 -15.11
N ALA A 229 14.54 4.89 -15.01
CA ALA A 229 15.73 4.53 -14.25
C ALA A 229 16.31 5.71 -13.46
N ILE A 230 16.84 5.44 -12.26
CA ILE A 230 17.73 6.38 -11.55
C ILE A 230 19.21 6.14 -11.86
N TYR A 231 19.51 5.42 -12.94
CA TYR A 231 20.85 5.06 -13.40
C TYR A 231 20.96 5.32 -14.91
N PRO A 232 22.17 5.49 -15.47
CA PRO A 232 22.39 5.56 -16.90
C PRO A 232 21.91 4.28 -17.58
N SER A 233 20.81 4.38 -18.33
CA SER A 233 20.23 3.26 -19.07
C SER A 233 20.20 3.54 -20.56
N SER A 234 20.52 2.52 -21.35
CA SER A 234 20.32 2.53 -22.80
C SER A 234 18.89 2.15 -23.23
N LEU A 235 18.12 1.59 -22.31
CA LEU A 235 16.82 0.97 -22.57
C LEU A 235 15.64 1.83 -22.13
N VAL A 236 15.80 2.61 -21.05
CA VAL A 236 14.72 3.39 -20.43
C VAL A 236 15.16 4.81 -20.08
N PRO A 237 14.23 5.78 -20.01
CA PRO A 237 14.59 7.16 -19.69
C PRO A 237 14.99 7.36 -18.22
N TRP A 238 15.76 8.41 -17.98
CA TRP A 238 15.99 8.94 -16.63
C TRP A 238 14.69 9.27 -15.91
N ASN A 239 14.60 8.91 -14.63
CA ASN A 239 13.46 9.20 -13.78
C ASN A 239 13.39 10.71 -13.45
N SER A 240 12.18 11.28 -13.53
CA SER A 240 11.95 12.71 -13.29
C SER A 240 12.21 13.14 -11.85
N VAL A 241 12.30 12.20 -10.89
CA VAL A 241 12.61 12.52 -9.49
C VAL A 241 13.99 13.17 -9.32
N LEU A 242 14.93 12.88 -10.22
CA LEU A 242 16.29 13.39 -10.12
C LEU A 242 16.40 14.85 -10.57
N THR A 243 15.63 15.27 -11.58
CA THR A 243 15.82 16.58 -12.24
C THR A 243 14.54 17.40 -12.39
N GLY A 244 13.38 16.82 -12.08
CA GLY A 244 12.06 17.36 -12.41
C GLY A 244 11.58 17.05 -13.82
N THR A 245 12.41 16.45 -14.68
CA THR A 245 12.08 16.18 -16.09
C THR A 245 12.50 14.75 -16.47
N GLN A 246 11.56 13.92 -16.92
CA GLN A 246 11.86 12.55 -17.34
C GLN A 246 12.77 12.57 -18.58
N GLY A 247 13.76 11.68 -18.62
CA GLY A 247 14.75 11.59 -19.69
C GLY A 247 15.91 12.60 -19.59
N LYS A 248 15.88 13.54 -18.65
CA LYS A 248 16.98 14.49 -18.44
C LYS A 248 18.05 13.88 -17.53
N ASP A 249 19.28 13.83 -18.06
CA ASP A 249 20.48 13.39 -17.35
C ASP A 249 20.74 14.28 -16.10
N PRO A 250 20.90 13.68 -14.90
CA PRO A 250 21.18 14.42 -13.67
C PRO A 250 22.65 14.87 -13.54
N GLY A 251 23.55 14.46 -14.44
CA GLY A 251 24.97 14.79 -14.43
C GLY A 251 25.85 13.87 -13.58
N TYR A 252 25.31 12.75 -13.11
CA TYR A 252 26.04 11.70 -12.38
C TYR A 252 25.32 10.35 -12.51
N ASP A 253 25.93 9.27 -12.02
CA ASP A 253 25.28 7.97 -11.84
C ASP A 253 24.86 7.79 -10.37
N PRO A 254 23.57 7.97 -10.03
CA PRO A 254 23.07 7.78 -8.67
C PRO A 254 23.23 6.35 -8.17
N LEU A 255 22.98 5.35 -9.01
CA LEU A 255 23.00 3.95 -8.58
C LEU A 255 24.41 3.50 -8.19
N ALA A 256 25.43 3.86 -8.99
CA ALA A 256 26.81 3.57 -8.64
C ALA A 256 27.21 4.19 -7.29
N PHE A 257 26.87 5.47 -7.08
CA PHE A 257 27.12 6.16 -5.81
C PHE A 257 26.39 5.50 -4.64
N MET A 258 25.13 5.13 -4.84
CA MET A 258 24.30 4.54 -3.79
C MET A 258 24.80 3.19 -3.29
N ILE A 259 25.25 2.34 -4.23
CA ILE A 259 25.83 1.03 -3.92
C ILE A 259 27.13 1.22 -3.16
N GLU A 260 28.02 2.09 -3.64
CA GLU A 260 29.31 2.36 -3.00
C GLU A 260 29.12 2.86 -1.56
N GLU A 261 28.20 3.80 -1.33
CA GLU A 261 27.95 4.36 0.00
C GLU A 261 27.24 3.38 0.96
N ALA A 262 26.42 2.47 0.45
CA ALA A 262 25.85 1.37 1.23
C ALA A 262 26.95 0.37 1.66
N HIS A 263 27.79 -0.06 0.71
CA HIS A 263 28.88 -1.01 0.98
C HIS A 263 29.94 -0.44 1.93
N LYS A 264 30.30 0.84 1.82
CA LYS A 264 31.18 1.54 2.78
C LYS A 264 30.68 1.46 4.22
N ARG A 265 29.36 1.35 4.39
CA ARG A 265 28.70 1.25 5.69
C ARG A 265 28.47 -0.21 6.12
N GLY A 266 28.81 -1.19 5.28
CA GLY A 266 28.52 -2.60 5.52
C GLY A 266 27.03 -2.93 5.38
N LEU A 267 26.30 -2.14 4.58
CA LEU A 267 24.91 -2.42 4.25
C LEU A 267 24.84 -3.16 2.92
N GLU A 268 24.04 -4.22 2.84
CA GLU A 268 23.66 -4.82 1.56
C GLU A 268 22.79 -3.85 0.74
N PHE A 269 22.93 -3.90 -0.58
CA PHE A 269 22.16 -3.13 -1.54
C PHE A 269 21.35 -4.03 -2.45
N HIS A 270 20.03 -3.99 -2.27
CA HIS A 270 19.06 -4.69 -3.11
C HIS A 270 18.39 -3.69 -4.08
N ALA A 271 18.62 -3.86 -5.38
CA ALA A 271 18.01 -3.00 -6.39
C ALA A 271 16.53 -3.36 -6.58
N TRP A 272 15.63 -2.45 -6.22
CA TRP A 272 14.19 -2.64 -6.29
C TRP A 272 13.61 -2.10 -7.61
N PHE A 273 12.87 -2.95 -8.32
CA PHE A 273 12.16 -2.64 -9.55
C PHE A 273 10.65 -2.80 -9.38
N ASN A 274 9.91 -1.80 -9.85
CA ASN A 274 8.53 -2.02 -10.25
C ASN A 274 8.51 -2.59 -11.68
N PRO A 275 7.96 -3.79 -11.92
CA PRO A 275 8.10 -4.46 -13.21
C PRO A 275 7.19 -3.84 -14.28
N PHE A 276 5.87 -3.83 -14.05
CA PHE A 276 4.87 -3.61 -15.11
C PHE A 276 4.22 -2.23 -15.09
N ARG A 277 4.50 -1.36 -14.11
CA ARG A 277 4.00 0.03 -14.15
C ARG A 277 4.74 0.82 -15.23
N ALA A 278 3.98 1.42 -16.15
CA ALA A 278 4.53 2.36 -17.13
C ALA A 278 4.41 3.81 -16.64
N THR A 279 3.23 4.24 -16.20
CA THR A 279 3.04 5.57 -15.60
C THR A 279 1.73 5.64 -14.82
N ASN A 280 1.67 6.54 -13.84
CA ASN A 280 0.48 6.81 -13.04
C ASN A 280 -0.53 7.77 -13.72
N SER A 281 -0.33 8.07 -15.01
CA SER A 281 -1.22 8.94 -15.79
C SER A 281 -1.51 8.33 -17.16
N ALA A 282 -2.74 8.49 -17.66
CA ALA A 282 -3.13 8.09 -19.01
C ALA A 282 -2.45 8.91 -20.11
N THR A 283 -1.87 10.07 -19.76
CA THR A 283 -1.28 11.00 -20.73
C THR A 283 0.20 10.70 -20.96
N THR A 284 0.58 10.56 -22.23
CA THR A 284 1.98 10.30 -22.63
C THR A 284 2.73 11.56 -23.10
N ALA A 285 2.07 12.72 -23.21
CA ALA A 285 2.64 13.93 -23.80
C ALA A 285 4.01 14.30 -23.20
N ASN A 286 4.09 14.29 -21.86
CA ASN A 286 5.28 14.70 -21.10
C ASN A 286 6.29 13.57 -20.86
N LEU A 287 6.05 12.36 -21.37
CA LEU A 287 7.01 11.26 -21.26
C LEU A 287 8.19 11.48 -22.21
N ALA A 288 9.37 10.99 -21.85
CA ALA A 288 10.54 11.02 -22.73
C ALA A 288 10.26 10.24 -24.04
N THR A 289 10.89 10.63 -25.15
CA THR A 289 10.64 10.03 -26.48
C THR A 289 10.98 8.54 -26.53
N ASN A 290 11.98 8.11 -25.76
CA ASN A 290 12.39 6.71 -25.62
C ASN A 290 11.61 5.94 -24.54
N HIS A 291 10.55 6.51 -23.96
CA HIS A 291 9.72 5.80 -22.99
C HIS A 291 8.94 4.66 -23.66
N VAL A 292 8.80 3.51 -22.97
CA VAL A 292 8.13 2.31 -23.51
C VAL A 292 6.73 2.59 -24.06
N SER A 293 5.95 3.46 -23.40
CA SER A 293 4.62 3.84 -23.87
C SER A 293 4.59 4.68 -25.15
N LYS A 294 5.72 5.27 -25.56
CA LYS A 294 5.86 5.96 -26.85
C LYS A 294 6.46 5.04 -27.91
N LEU A 295 7.41 4.18 -27.54
CA LEU A 295 8.07 3.25 -28.47
C LEU A 295 7.18 2.06 -28.84
N HIS A 296 6.44 1.53 -27.86
CA HIS A 296 5.62 0.33 -27.97
C HIS A 296 4.20 0.56 -27.42
N PRO A 297 3.40 1.46 -28.04
CA PRO A 297 2.04 1.71 -27.59
C PRO A 297 1.15 0.46 -27.64
N ASP A 298 1.48 -0.51 -28.47
CA ASP A 298 0.84 -1.84 -28.58
C ASP A 298 1.08 -2.73 -27.35
N TRP A 299 2.10 -2.46 -26.54
CA TRP A 299 2.35 -3.17 -25.29
C TRP A 299 1.59 -2.58 -24.11
N ILE A 300 0.94 -1.43 -24.27
CA ILE A 300 0.40 -0.66 -23.14
C ILE A 300 -1.09 -0.90 -22.94
N VAL A 301 -1.47 -1.15 -21.69
CA VAL A 301 -2.87 -1.18 -21.25
C VAL A 301 -3.14 0.02 -20.34
N ASN A 302 -4.17 0.79 -20.68
CA ASN A 302 -4.73 1.79 -19.78
C ASN A 302 -5.75 1.10 -18.85
N ALA A 303 -5.46 1.08 -17.56
CA ALA A 303 -6.38 0.58 -16.54
C ALA A 303 -6.61 1.68 -15.51
N SER A 304 -7.85 2.17 -15.44
CA SER A 304 -8.29 3.21 -14.50
C SER A 304 -7.43 4.47 -14.51
N GLY A 305 -7.03 4.94 -15.70
CA GLY A 305 -6.29 6.19 -15.86
C GLY A 305 -4.78 6.08 -15.63
N LYS A 306 -4.26 4.85 -15.47
CA LYS A 306 -2.83 4.54 -15.35
C LYS A 306 -2.42 3.62 -16.49
N LEU A 307 -1.16 3.72 -16.93
CA LEU A 307 -0.62 2.90 -18.00
C LEU A 307 0.27 1.80 -17.42
N TYR A 308 0.06 0.58 -17.92
CA TYR A 308 0.79 -0.62 -17.55
C TYR A 308 1.38 -1.27 -18.79
N ILE A 309 2.60 -1.80 -18.66
CA ILE A 309 3.20 -2.70 -19.62
C ILE A 309 2.46 -4.03 -19.50
N ASN A 310 1.89 -4.53 -20.60
CA ASN A 310 1.05 -5.73 -20.59
C ASN A 310 1.89 -6.98 -20.34
N PRO A 311 1.73 -7.69 -19.20
CA PRO A 311 2.51 -8.88 -18.92
C PRO A 311 2.22 -10.02 -19.91
N GLY A 312 1.10 -9.98 -20.63
CA GLY A 312 0.72 -10.97 -21.63
C GLY A 312 1.48 -10.87 -22.96
N VAL A 313 2.29 -9.84 -23.16
CA VAL A 313 3.10 -9.67 -24.38
C VAL A 313 4.53 -10.17 -24.09
N PRO A 314 5.03 -11.23 -24.76
CA PRO A 314 6.36 -11.80 -24.50
C PRO A 314 7.50 -10.79 -24.64
N GLU A 315 7.48 -9.97 -25.69
CA GLU A 315 8.50 -8.95 -25.96
C GLU A 315 8.52 -7.86 -24.89
N ALA A 316 7.35 -7.54 -24.32
CA ALA A 316 7.24 -6.58 -23.22
C ALA A 316 7.85 -7.14 -21.92
N ARG A 317 7.65 -8.43 -21.62
CA ARG A 317 8.33 -9.12 -20.51
C ARG A 317 9.84 -9.15 -20.74
N GLN A 318 10.27 -9.45 -21.96
CA GLN A 318 11.69 -9.48 -22.35
C GLN A 318 12.37 -8.12 -22.12
N HIS A 319 11.74 -7.02 -22.55
CA HIS A 319 12.26 -5.66 -22.33
C HIS A 319 12.46 -5.32 -20.85
N ILE A 320 11.53 -5.74 -19.98
CA ILE A 320 11.67 -5.54 -18.52
C ILE A 320 12.83 -6.38 -17.98
N MET A 321 12.93 -7.66 -18.37
CA MET A 321 14.06 -8.50 -17.96
C MET A 321 15.40 -7.92 -18.42
N ASP A 322 15.50 -7.42 -19.65
CA ASP A 322 16.73 -6.81 -20.16
C ASP A 322 17.10 -5.53 -19.40
N THR A 323 16.11 -4.73 -19.00
CA THR A 323 16.31 -3.55 -18.15
C THR A 323 16.85 -3.92 -16.76
N ILE A 324 16.34 -4.99 -16.15
CA ILE A 324 16.85 -5.50 -14.87
C ILE A 324 18.27 -6.07 -15.04
N MET A 325 18.50 -6.82 -16.12
CA MET A 325 19.82 -7.38 -16.42
C MET A 325 20.88 -6.31 -16.74
N GLU A 326 20.50 -5.15 -17.27
CA GLU A 326 21.41 -4.00 -17.40
C GLU A 326 21.98 -3.59 -16.03
N VAL A 327 21.16 -3.62 -14.97
CA VAL A 327 21.65 -3.37 -13.61
C VAL A 327 22.51 -4.51 -13.10
N VAL A 328 22.04 -5.75 -13.22
CA VAL A 328 22.77 -6.94 -12.75
C VAL A 328 24.15 -7.03 -13.39
N ASN A 329 24.27 -6.76 -14.69
CA ASN A 329 25.55 -6.87 -15.41
C ASN A 329 26.52 -5.73 -15.08
N ASN A 330 26.03 -4.52 -14.86
CA ASN A 330 26.88 -3.33 -14.77
C ASN A 330 27.17 -2.87 -13.34
N TYR A 331 26.40 -3.32 -12.34
CA TYR A 331 26.50 -2.84 -10.96
C TYR A 331 26.78 -3.98 -9.97
N ASN A 332 27.46 -3.65 -8.87
CA ASN A 332 27.74 -4.58 -7.77
C ASN A 332 26.58 -4.60 -6.76
N VAL A 333 25.39 -5.02 -7.21
CA VAL A 333 24.23 -5.20 -6.32
C VAL A 333 24.36 -6.52 -5.56
N ASP A 334 23.86 -6.57 -4.33
CA ASP A 334 23.78 -7.81 -3.54
C ASP A 334 22.50 -8.58 -3.85
N GLY A 335 21.45 -7.88 -4.27
CA GLY A 335 20.20 -8.50 -4.69
C GLY A 335 19.38 -7.70 -5.69
N VAL A 336 18.44 -8.40 -6.33
CA VAL A 336 17.35 -7.86 -7.15
C VAL A 336 16.04 -8.10 -6.40
N HIS A 337 15.26 -7.04 -6.25
CA HIS A 337 13.99 -7.04 -5.54
C HIS A 337 12.85 -6.61 -6.47
N LEU A 338 11.76 -7.38 -6.51
CA LEU A 338 10.50 -6.95 -7.14
C LEU A 338 9.45 -6.66 -6.07
N ASP A 339 8.66 -5.61 -6.27
CA ASP A 339 7.48 -5.33 -5.44
C ASP A 339 6.24 -6.11 -5.92
N ASP A 340 5.07 -5.68 -5.44
CA ASP A 340 3.79 -6.36 -5.56
C ASP A 340 2.99 -6.01 -6.84
N TYR A 341 3.50 -5.12 -7.70
CA TYR A 341 2.75 -4.57 -8.84
C TYR A 341 2.88 -5.44 -10.11
N PHE A 342 2.15 -6.56 -10.11
CA PHE A 342 1.97 -7.42 -11.29
C PHE A 342 0.84 -6.92 -12.19
N TYR A 343 -0.32 -7.58 -12.18
CA TYR A 343 -1.55 -6.99 -12.74
C TYR A 343 -2.22 -6.10 -11.70
N PRO A 344 -2.84 -4.97 -12.08
CA PRO A 344 -3.55 -4.13 -11.12
C PRO A 344 -4.86 -4.79 -10.63
N SER A 345 -5.12 -4.73 -9.32
CA SER A 345 -6.38 -5.22 -8.73
C SER A 345 -7.55 -4.27 -8.98
N ASN A 346 -8.77 -4.81 -8.90
CA ASN A 346 -10.02 -4.04 -8.87
C ASN A 346 -10.26 -3.14 -10.09
N VAL A 347 -9.65 -3.47 -11.23
CA VAL A 347 -9.77 -2.74 -12.48
C VAL A 347 -9.92 -3.70 -13.66
N THR A 348 -10.58 -3.25 -14.72
CA THR A 348 -10.58 -3.97 -15.98
C THR A 348 -9.21 -3.78 -16.65
N PHE A 349 -8.53 -4.90 -16.90
CA PHE A 349 -7.28 -4.91 -17.66
C PHE A 349 -7.57 -5.44 -19.06
N ASN A 350 -7.55 -4.57 -20.07
CA ASN A 350 -7.91 -4.92 -21.45
C ASN A 350 -6.73 -5.56 -22.20
N ASP A 351 -6.55 -6.86 -22.00
CA ASP A 351 -5.53 -7.68 -22.65
C ASP A 351 -6.09 -8.64 -23.69
N ASP A 352 -7.26 -8.37 -24.27
CA ASP A 352 -7.93 -9.26 -25.25
C ASP A 352 -7.05 -9.60 -26.46
N VAL A 353 -6.34 -8.60 -26.98
CA VAL A 353 -5.45 -8.79 -28.13
C VAL A 353 -4.30 -9.71 -27.75
N ALA A 354 -3.63 -9.44 -26.62
CA ALA A 354 -2.53 -10.25 -26.13
C ALA A 354 -2.99 -11.67 -25.78
N TYR A 355 -4.17 -11.81 -25.16
CA TYR A 355 -4.77 -13.11 -24.83
C TYR A 355 -5.02 -13.94 -26.09
N LYS A 356 -5.62 -13.35 -27.14
CA LYS A 356 -5.87 -14.05 -28.39
C LYS A 356 -4.58 -14.45 -29.12
N MET A 357 -3.57 -13.60 -29.06
CA MET A 357 -2.32 -13.78 -29.81
C MET A 357 -1.35 -14.74 -29.11
N TYR A 358 -1.23 -14.65 -27.79
CA TYR A 358 -0.15 -15.30 -27.02
C TYR A 358 -0.63 -16.39 -26.07
N ASN A 359 -1.93 -16.72 -26.01
CA ASN A 359 -2.43 -17.86 -25.25
C ASN A 359 -2.22 -19.18 -26.01
N THR A 360 -0.96 -19.59 -26.13
CA THR A 360 -0.57 -20.84 -26.81
C THR A 360 -1.05 -22.09 -26.10
N SER A 361 -1.30 -22.01 -24.78
CA SER A 361 -1.87 -23.11 -23.98
C SER A 361 -3.31 -23.46 -24.36
N GLY A 362 -4.03 -22.54 -25.01
CA GLY A 362 -5.46 -22.68 -25.26
C GLY A 362 -6.33 -22.64 -24.00
N SER A 363 -5.78 -22.22 -22.85
CA SER A 363 -6.54 -22.08 -21.60
C SER A 363 -7.78 -21.23 -21.84
N THR A 364 -8.94 -21.66 -21.37
CA THR A 364 -10.16 -20.83 -21.33
C THR A 364 -10.24 -19.99 -20.06
N ASP A 365 -9.40 -20.27 -19.07
CA ASP A 365 -9.26 -19.47 -17.86
C ASP A 365 -8.22 -18.37 -18.08
N ARG A 366 -8.72 -17.14 -18.26
CA ARG A 366 -7.88 -15.96 -18.45
C ARG A 366 -7.03 -15.64 -17.21
N ALA A 367 -7.53 -15.88 -16.00
CA ALA A 367 -6.77 -15.62 -14.79
C ALA A 367 -5.60 -16.61 -14.67
N ALA A 368 -5.80 -17.87 -15.07
CA ALA A 368 -4.71 -18.84 -15.17
C ALA A 368 -3.65 -18.41 -16.19
N TRP A 369 -4.07 -17.94 -17.38
CA TRP A 369 -3.14 -17.41 -18.38
C TRP A 369 -2.36 -16.19 -17.87
N ARG A 370 -3.03 -15.27 -17.16
CA ARG A 370 -2.35 -14.12 -16.53
C ARG A 370 -1.30 -14.54 -15.51
N ARG A 371 -1.63 -15.49 -14.62
CA ARG A 371 -0.67 -16.05 -13.66
C ARG A 371 0.51 -16.73 -14.37
N ASP A 372 0.24 -17.47 -15.44
CA ASP A 372 1.29 -18.13 -16.24
C ASP A 372 2.26 -17.12 -16.88
N ASN A 373 1.76 -15.98 -17.39
CA ASN A 373 2.62 -14.91 -17.91
C ASN A 373 3.57 -14.36 -16.83
N ILE A 374 3.07 -14.18 -15.60
CA ILE A 374 3.92 -13.74 -14.48
C ILE A 374 4.89 -14.84 -14.06
N ASN A 375 4.45 -16.10 -14.01
CA ASN A 375 5.29 -17.25 -13.70
C ASN A 375 6.48 -17.36 -14.67
N GLN A 376 6.22 -17.24 -15.97
CA GLN A 376 7.27 -17.22 -16.99
C GLN A 376 8.26 -16.06 -16.77
N PHE A 377 7.76 -14.87 -16.47
CA PHE A 377 8.62 -13.72 -16.15
C PHE A 377 9.52 -14.00 -14.94
N VAL A 378 8.93 -14.43 -13.83
CA VAL A 378 9.64 -14.68 -12.58
C VAL A 378 10.70 -15.77 -12.76
N GLN A 379 10.33 -16.88 -13.39
CA GLN A 379 11.24 -17.99 -13.66
C GLN A 379 12.42 -17.58 -14.55
N GLN A 380 12.14 -16.94 -15.69
CA GLN A 380 13.18 -16.57 -16.66
C GLN A 380 14.11 -15.49 -16.11
N LEU A 381 13.58 -14.55 -15.33
CA LEU A 381 14.40 -13.53 -14.69
C LEU A 381 15.36 -14.14 -13.68
N GLY A 382 14.87 -14.99 -12.77
CA GLY A 382 15.73 -15.68 -11.78
C GLY A 382 16.84 -16.48 -12.46
N GLN A 383 16.49 -17.26 -13.49
CA GLN A 383 17.48 -18.00 -14.28
C GLN A 383 18.56 -17.09 -14.89
N ARG A 384 18.18 -15.94 -15.46
CA ARG A 384 19.14 -14.99 -16.05
C ARG A 384 20.04 -14.33 -15.00
N ILE A 385 19.48 -13.95 -13.86
CA ILE A 385 20.24 -13.35 -12.75
C ILE A 385 21.32 -14.34 -12.29
N HIS A 386 20.95 -15.57 -11.95
CA HIS A 386 21.91 -16.55 -11.43
C HIS A 386 22.90 -17.04 -12.47
N GLN A 387 22.53 -17.06 -13.75
CA GLN A 387 23.46 -17.34 -14.85
C GLN A 387 24.53 -16.24 -14.99
N ALA A 388 24.16 -14.97 -14.78
CA ALA A 388 25.09 -13.85 -14.86
C ALA A 388 25.93 -13.71 -13.57
N LYS A 389 25.29 -13.82 -12.41
CA LYS A 389 25.88 -13.64 -11.08
C LYS A 389 25.21 -14.54 -10.05
N ALA A 390 25.80 -15.71 -9.82
CA ALA A 390 25.25 -16.74 -8.92
C ALA A 390 25.06 -16.29 -7.45
N ASN A 391 25.78 -15.24 -7.01
CA ASN A 391 25.71 -14.74 -5.63
C ASN A 391 24.71 -13.58 -5.45
N VAL A 392 24.09 -13.09 -6.52
CA VAL A 392 23.07 -12.03 -6.43
C VAL A 392 21.76 -12.66 -6.04
N GLU A 393 21.18 -12.26 -4.92
CA GLU A 393 19.88 -12.74 -4.49
C GLU A 393 18.76 -12.22 -5.38
N TYR A 394 17.73 -13.01 -5.60
CA TYR A 394 16.53 -12.60 -6.32
C TYR A 394 15.30 -12.86 -5.46
N GLY A 395 14.58 -11.80 -5.10
CA GLY A 395 13.37 -11.96 -4.30
C GLY A 395 12.26 -10.98 -4.61
N ILE A 396 11.10 -11.29 -4.05
CA ILE A 396 9.84 -10.62 -4.38
C ILE A 396 9.07 -10.32 -3.08
N SER A 397 8.54 -9.10 -2.99
CA SER A 397 7.64 -8.63 -1.93
C SER A 397 6.19 -8.59 -2.41
N PRO A 398 5.41 -9.69 -2.26
CA PRO A 398 4.01 -9.72 -2.65
C PRO A 398 3.09 -9.10 -1.58
N PHE A 399 1.82 -8.88 -1.92
CA PHE A 399 0.76 -8.68 -0.92
C PHE A 399 0.78 -9.77 0.15
N GLY A 400 0.61 -9.39 1.42
CA GLY A 400 0.75 -10.31 2.55
C GLY A 400 -0.26 -11.46 2.58
N VAL A 401 -1.42 -11.36 1.91
CA VAL A 401 -2.35 -12.48 1.77
C VAL A 401 -2.28 -13.03 0.35
N TRP A 402 -1.81 -14.28 0.20
CA TRP A 402 -1.82 -14.98 -1.09
C TRP A 402 -3.25 -15.31 -1.54
N ARG A 403 -4.01 -16.00 -0.68
CA ARG A 403 -5.44 -16.31 -0.82
C ARG A 403 -6.10 -16.40 0.54
N ASN A 404 -7.35 -15.98 0.64
CA ASN A 404 -8.16 -16.24 1.82
C ASN A 404 -8.60 -17.71 1.85
N LYS A 405 -8.71 -18.30 3.05
CA LYS A 405 -9.20 -19.66 3.26
C LYS A 405 -10.57 -19.93 2.64
N ALA A 406 -11.41 -18.90 2.53
CA ALA A 406 -12.72 -18.99 1.90
C ALA A 406 -12.65 -19.21 0.38
N ASN A 407 -11.55 -18.81 -0.28
CA ASN A 407 -11.33 -18.99 -1.72
C ASN A 407 -10.53 -20.26 -2.02
N ASP A 408 -9.67 -20.69 -1.10
CA ASP A 408 -8.85 -21.89 -1.18
C ASP A 408 -8.64 -22.43 0.24
N LEU A 409 -9.00 -23.69 0.52
CA LEU A 409 -8.89 -24.26 1.87
C LEU A 409 -7.46 -24.29 2.43
N THR A 410 -6.46 -24.18 1.55
CA THR A 410 -5.04 -24.10 1.89
C THR A 410 -4.51 -22.66 1.97
N GLY A 411 -5.37 -21.65 1.80
CA GLY A 411 -5.08 -20.24 2.02
C GLY A 411 -5.05 -19.86 3.50
N SER A 412 -4.64 -18.63 3.78
CA SER A 412 -4.54 -18.09 5.14
C SER A 412 -5.93 -17.88 5.76
N ASP A 413 -6.06 -18.06 7.08
CA ASP A 413 -7.31 -17.81 7.82
C ASP A 413 -7.58 -16.31 7.97
N THR A 414 -7.92 -15.69 6.85
CA THR A 414 -8.06 -14.25 6.66
C THR A 414 -9.28 -13.91 5.82
N LYS A 415 -9.64 -12.62 5.82
CA LYS A 415 -10.71 -11.98 5.05
C LYS A 415 -10.20 -10.71 4.38
N ALA A 416 -9.00 -10.78 3.80
CA ALA A 416 -8.40 -9.63 3.12
C ALA A 416 -9.18 -9.27 1.86
N GLY A 417 -9.36 -7.96 1.62
CA GLY A 417 -10.10 -7.45 0.46
C GLY A 417 -9.32 -7.50 -0.85
N VAL A 418 -8.00 -7.64 -0.78
CA VAL A 418 -7.09 -7.81 -1.93
C VAL A 418 -6.15 -8.95 -1.59
N THR A 419 -5.92 -9.85 -2.54
CA THR A 419 -5.01 -11.00 -2.39
C THR A 419 -4.06 -11.10 -3.58
N ALA A 420 -2.85 -11.63 -3.35
CA ALA A 420 -1.84 -11.73 -4.41
C ALA A 420 -2.33 -12.59 -5.59
N TYR A 421 -2.91 -13.76 -5.31
CA TYR A 421 -3.31 -14.70 -6.35
C TYR A 421 -4.57 -14.25 -7.10
N ASP A 422 -5.62 -13.85 -6.36
CA ASP A 422 -6.94 -13.58 -6.95
C ASP A 422 -7.04 -12.18 -7.54
N SER A 423 -6.38 -11.19 -6.93
CA SER A 423 -6.51 -9.78 -7.32
C SER A 423 -5.36 -9.30 -8.21
N MET A 424 -4.14 -9.80 -7.99
CA MET A 424 -2.93 -9.33 -8.69
C MET A 424 -2.37 -10.35 -9.71
N ASN A 425 -2.95 -11.56 -9.77
CA ASN A 425 -2.46 -12.67 -10.59
C ASN A 425 -1.00 -13.06 -10.27
N ALA A 426 -0.62 -12.96 -9.00
CA ALA A 426 0.68 -13.33 -8.47
C ALA A 426 0.60 -14.70 -7.78
N ASP A 427 1.09 -15.76 -8.44
CA ASP A 427 1.08 -17.11 -7.90
C ASP A 427 2.33 -17.43 -7.06
N VAL A 428 2.45 -16.72 -5.94
CA VAL A 428 3.65 -16.76 -5.09
C VAL A 428 3.97 -18.16 -4.58
N ARG A 429 2.95 -18.97 -4.28
CA ARG A 429 3.13 -20.37 -3.88
C ARG A 429 3.92 -21.14 -4.94
N THR A 430 3.59 -20.98 -6.22
CA THR A 430 4.33 -21.64 -7.30
C THR A 430 5.79 -21.19 -7.32
N TRP A 431 6.06 -19.89 -7.16
CA TRP A 431 7.44 -19.37 -7.15
C TRP A 431 8.27 -19.97 -6.01
N ILE A 432 7.67 -20.11 -4.83
CA ILE A 432 8.29 -20.72 -3.65
C ILE A 432 8.54 -22.22 -3.87
N LYS A 433 7.51 -22.98 -4.27
CA LYS A 433 7.60 -24.44 -4.40
C LYS A 433 8.56 -24.87 -5.52
N GLN A 434 8.71 -24.05 -6.55
CA GLN A 434 9.64 -24.31 -7.65
C GLN A 434 11.04 -23.74 -7.41
N GLY A 435 11.25 -22.96 -6.33
CA GLY A 435 12.54 -22.33 -6.05
C GLY A 435 12.97 -21.32 -7.12
N TRP A 436 12.03 -20.56 -7.68
CA TRP A 436 12.32 -19.55 -8.71
C TRP A 436 12.82 -18.21 -8.14
N ILE A 437 12.71 -18.05 -6.83
CA ILE A 437 13.17 -16.89 -6.05
C ILE A 437 13.98 -17.41 -4.87
N ASP A 438 14.99 -16.66 -4.46
CA ASP A 438 15.84 -16.97 -3.31
C ASP A 438 15.18 -16.56 -1.99
N TYR A 439 14.38 -15.49 -2.02
CA TYR A 439 13.59 -15.06 -0.88
C TYR A 439 12.21 -14.52 -1.26
N VAL A 440 11.27 -14.61 -0.32
CA VAL A 440 9.96 -13.98 -0.38
C VAL A 440 9.80 -13.03 0.81
N ALA A 441 9.26 -11.84 0.55
CA ALA A 441 9.10 -10.78 1.55
C ALA A 441 7.64 -10.30 1.66
N PRO A 442 6.67 -11.13 2.10
CA PRO A 442 5.27 -10.73 2.16
C PRO A 442 5.03 -9.46 2.97
N GLN A 443 4.19 -8.58 2.42
CA GLN A 443 3.78 -7.32 3.03
C GLN A 443 2.72 -7.55 4.12
N VAL A 444 3.15 -7.94 5.34
CA VAL A 444 2.25 -8.21 6.47
C VAL A 444 1.94 -6.93 7.24
N TYR A 445 1.24 -6.01 6.56
CA TYR A 445 0.99 -4.65 7.06
C TYR A 445 -0.28 -4.53 7.92
N TRP A 446 -0.56 -5.53 8.74
CA TRP A 446 -1.72 -5.54 9.63
C TRP A 446 -1.27 -5.76 11.06
N SER A 447 -2.02 -5.22 12.02
CA SER A 447 -1.67 -5.38 13.43
C SER A 447 -1.98 -6.77 13.95
N MET A 448 -1.41 -7.10 15.10
CA MET A 448 -1.75 -8.24 15.95
C MET A 448 -3.18 -8.18 16.48
N THR A 449 -3.89 -7.06 16.27
CA THR A 449 -5.27 -6.86 16.76
C THR A 449 -6.32 -6.93 15.65
N LEU A 450 -5.95 -6.67 14.39
CA LEU A 450 -6.93 -6.63 13.29
C LEU A 450 -7.44 -8.04 12.93
N SER A 451 -8.68 -8.36 13.28
CA SER A 451 -9.24 -9.70 13.07
C SER A 451 -9.36 -10.13 11.60
N ALA A 452 -9.43 -9.21 10.65
CA ALA A 452 -9.62 -9.53 9.23
C ALA A 452 -8.37 -10.12 8.57
N ALA A 453 -7.17 -9.75 9.02
CA ALA A 453 -5.90 -10.20 8.48
C ALA A 453 -4.83 -10.13 9.58
N ARG A 454 -5.12 -10.73 10.73
CA ARG A 454 -4.30 -10.60 11.93
C ARG A 454 -2.88 -11.06 11.64
N TYR A 455 -1.89 -10.28 12.09
CA TYR A 455 -0.48 -10.48 11.76
C TYR A 455 -0.02 -11.94 11.92
N ASP A 456 -0.27 -12.54 13.09
CA ASP A 456 0.09 -13.92 13.42
C ASP A 456 -0.49 -14.95 12.42
N LYS A 457 -1.75 -14.80 12.02
CA LYS A 457 -2.41 -15.71 11.05
C LYS A 457 -1.78 -15.65 9.68
N VAL A 458 -1.29 -14.47 9.29
CA VAL A 458 -0.61 -14.28 8.02
C VAL A 458 0.80 -14.86 8.09
N VAL A 459 1.56 -14.55 9.15
CA VAL A 459 2.94 -15.06 9.34
C VAL A 459 2.96 -16.58 9.45
N ASP A 460 2.08 -17.18 10.27
CA ASP A 460 1.99 -18.64 10.42
C ASP A 460 1.77 -19.33 9.07
N TRP A 461 0.97 -18.72 8.19
CA TRP A 461 0.72 -19.24 6.86
C TRP A 461 1.98 -19.19 6.00
N TRP A 462 2.69 -18.07 5.96
CA TRP A 462 3.93 -17.94 5.18
C TRP A 462 5.06 -18.86 5.67
N VAL A 463 5.19 -19.05 6.98
CA VAL A 463 6.11 -20.02 7.58
C VAL A 463 5.85 -21.42 7.03
N ASN A 464 4.58 -21.82 6.94
CA ASN A 464 4.20 -23.11 6.36
C ASN A 464 4.43 -23.19 4.85
N GLU A 465 4.29 -22.08 4.12
CA GLU A 465 4.53 -22.05 2.66
C GLU A 465 6.00 -22.31 2.30
N VAL A 466 6.93 -21.69 3.02
CA VAL A 466 8.37 -21.89 2.79
C VAL A 466 8.91 -23.17 3.43
N ALA A 467 8.11 -23.85 4.25
CA ALA A 467 8.53 -25.11 4.85
C ALA A 467 8.94 -26.13 3.78
N ASN A 468 10.11 -26.74 3.99
CA ASN A 468 10.75 -27.70 3.09
C ASN A 468 11.15 -27.12 1.72
N THR A 469 11.41 -25.82 1.63
CA THR A 469 12.07 -25.18 0.49
C THR A 469 13.36 -24.50 0.93
N ASN A 470 14.17 -24.05 -0.04
CA ASN A 470 15.35 -23.22 0.24
C ASN A 470 15.04 -21.72 0.17
N VAL A 471 13.77 -21.34 -0.02
CA VAL A 471 13.37 -19.94 -0.16
C VAL A 471 13.33 -19.29 1.21
N LYS A 472 14.12 -18.24 1.41
CA LYS A 472 14.16 -17.48 2.66
C LYS A 472 12.85 -16.70 2.82
N LEU A 473 12.34 -16.64 4.04
CA LEU A 473 11.18 -15.81 4.38
C LEU A 473 11.63 -14.57 5.14
N TYR A 474 11.36 -13.39 4.58
CA TYR A 474 11.48 -12.12 5.30
C TYR A 474 10.09 -11.53 5.55
N ILE A 475 9.86 -10.84 6.65
CA ILE A 475 8.53 -10.24 6.91
C ILE A 475 8.55 -8.74 6.64
N GLY A 476 7.62 -8.27 5.81
CA GLY A 476 7.41 -6.84 5.56
C GLY A 476 6.59 -6.19 6.67
N HIS A 477 7.13 -5.14 7.31
CA HIS A 477 6.49 -4.37 8.37
C HIS A 477 6.07 -2.97 7.91
N SER A 478 5.07 -2.40 8.57
CA SER A 478 4.45 -1.10 8.22
C SER A 478 4.57 -0.05 9.32
N PRO A 479 5.78 0.46 9.66
CA PRO A 479 5.93 1.58 10.60
C PRO A 479 5.14 2.82 10.19
N TYR A 480 4.80 3.00 8.91
CA TYR A 480 3.94 4.09 8.44
C TYR A 480 2.52 4.09 9.05
N LYS A 481 2.08 2.97 9.63
CA LYS A 481 0.78 2.87 10.31
C LYS A 481 0.82 3.30 11.77
N LEU A 482 2.01 3.42 12.37
CA LEU A 482 2.13 3.84 13.77
C LEU A 482 1.53 5.24 13.99
N GLY A 483 0.72 5.37 15.03
CA GLY A 483 -0.02 6.59 15.36
C GLY A 483 -1.26 6.83 14.49
N THR A 484 -1.56 5.95 13.53
CA THR A 484 -2.81 6.07 12.75
C THR A 484 -4.02 5.58 13.55
N PRO A 485 -5.25 5.92 13.13
CA PRO A 485 -6.47 5.40 13.74
C PRO A 485 -6.74 3.91 13.50
N GLU A 486 -5.93 3.24 12.66
CA GLU A 486 -6.11 1.80 12.43
C GLU A 486 -5.82 1.03 13.72
N ILE A 487 -6.69 0.06 14.02
CA ILE A 487 -6.63 -0.71 15.26
C ILE A 487 -5.26 -1.39 15.45
N GLY A 488 -4.69 -1.26 16.64
CA GLY A 488 -3.43 -1.88 17.04
C GLY A 488 -2.18 -1.01 16.81
N TRP A 489 -2.28 0.12 16.11
CA TRP A 489 -1.10 0.92 15.75
C TRP A 489 -0.81 2.12 16.68
N HIS A 490 -1.43 2.18 17.86
CA HIS A 490 -1.31 3.32 18.78
C HIS A 490 0.02 3.39 19.54
N THR A 491 0.84 2.35 19.47
CA THR A 491 2.14 2.26 20.15
C THR A 491 3.17 1.62 19.23
N SER A 492 4.41 2.10 19.28
CA SER A 492 5.56 1.46 18.62
C SER A 492 5.88 0.07 19.17
N GLN A 493 5.31 -0.31 20.33
CA GLN A 493 5.36 -1.67 20.86
C GLN A 493 4.73 -2.70 19.91
N GLU A 494 3.74 -2.31 19.11
CA GLU A 494 3.12 -3.21 18.12
C GLU A 494 4.17 -3.80 17.16
N ILE A 495 5.14 -2.99 16.71
CA ILE A 495 6.24 -3.51 15.86
C ILE A 495 7.13 -4.46 16.66
N ILE A 496 7.46 -4.15 17.91
CA ILE A 496 8.30 -5.02 18.74
C ILE A 496 7.61 -6.35 19.04
N ASP A 497 6.29 -6.34 19.26
CA ASP A 497 5.50 -7.55 19.48
C ASP A 497 5.47 -8.43 18.23
N GLN A 498 5.38 -7.82 17.04
CA GLN A 498 5.49 -8.53 15.76
C GLN A 498 6.89 -9.16 15.58
N LEU A 499 7.96 -8.42 15.84
CA LEU A 499 9.33 -8.94 15.74
C LEU A 499 9.57 -10.07 16.75
N THR A 500 9.11 -9.89 17.99
CA THR A 500 9.16 -10.93 19.03
C THR A 500 8.34 -12.17 18.63
N TYR A 501 7.21 -11.97 17.93
CA TYR A 501 6.43 -13.08 17.39
C TYR A 501 7.22 -13.87 16.33
N ASN A 502 7.94 -13.17 15.45
CA ASN A 502 8.73 -13.79 14.39
C ASN A 502 9.86 -14.68 14.93
N GLN A 503 10.45 -14.34 16.08
CA GLN A 503 11.49 -15.14 16.75
C GLN A 503 11.05 -16.58 17.11
N LYS A 504 9.74 -16.86 17.15
CA LYS A 504 9.23 -18.22 17.34
C LYS A 504 9.59 -19.17 16.19
N TYR A 505 9.91 -18.63 15.02
CA TYR A 505 10.09 -19.37 13.78
C TYR A 505 11.51 -19.18 13.22
N PRO A 506 12.41 -20.17 13.40
CA PRO A 506 13.75 -20.12 12.81
C PRO A 506 13.78 -20.03 11.28
N SER A 507 12.65 -20.32 10.61
CA SER A 507 12.50 -20.18 9.16
C SER A 507 12.33 -18.73 8.71
N ILE A 508 12.00 -17.80 9.62
CA ILE A 508 11.98 -16.37 9.31
C ILE A 508 13.43 -15.89 9.35
N GLY A 509 13.95 -15.52 8.19
CA GLY A 509 15.33 -15.07 8.00
C GLY A 509 15.55 -13.59 8.33
N GLY A 510 14.50 -12.86 8.68
CA GLY A 510 14.56 -11.45 9.10
C GLY A 510 13.36 -10.61 8.64
N ASP A 511 13.53 -9.30 8.69
CA ASP A 511 12.43 -8.33 8.62
C ASP A 511 12.81 -7.14 7.71
N ILE A 512 11.84 -6.60 6.98
CA ILE A 512 12.03 -5.45 6.08
C ILE A 512 10.95 -4.38 6.36
N TYR A 513 11.37 -3.13 6.55
CA TYR A 513 10.48 -2.05 6.98
C TYR A 513 10.06 -1.14 5.84
N PHE A 514 8.75 -0.97 5.63
CA PHE A 514 8.18 -0.01 4.69
C PHE A 514 7.71 1.25 5.42
N SER A 515 8.37 2.39 5.27
CA SER A 515 9.63 2.61 4.55
C SER A 515 10.61 3.38 5.42
N SER A 516 11.84 3.52 4.93
CA SER A 516 12.94 4.22 5.61
C SER A 516 12.56 5.59 6.16
N GLN A 517 11.77 6.42 5.47
CA GLN A 517 11.35 7.72 6.03
C GLN A 517 10.53 7.59 7.31
N TYR A 518 9.75 6.52 7.46
CA TYR A 518 8.90 6.31 8.63
C TYR A 518 9.72 5.75 9.77
N LEU A 519 10.79 5.01 9.50
CA LEU A 519 11.77 4.69 10.53
C LEU A 519 12.48 5.96 11.02
N THR A 520 13.01 6.78 10.11
CA THR A 520 13.82 7.95 10.46
C THR A 520 13.02 9.10 11.08
N LYS A 521 11.71 9.18 10.84
CA LYS A 521 10.78 10.09 11.55
C LYS A 521 10.54 9.70 13.01
N ASN A 522 10.97 8.51 13.43
CA ASN A 522 10.85 8.00 14.79
C ASN A 522 9.42 8.06 15.39
N PRO A 523 8.39 7.54 14.69
CA PRO A 523 7.02 7.59 15.17
C PRO A 523 6.91 6.87 16.51
N LEU A 524 6.40 7.59 17.51
CA LEU A 524 6.17 7.04 18.86
C LEU A 524 7.43 6.43 19.51
N GLY A 525 8.63 6.95 19.19
CA GLY A 525 9.89 6.46 19.78
C GLY A 525 10.29 5.05 19.31
N LEU A 526 10.00 4.70 18.06
CA LEU A 526 10.32 3.40 17.47
C LEU A 526 11.84 3.12 17.40
N ILE A 527 12.68 4.11 17.11
CA ILE A 527 14.14 3.92 16.95
C ILE A 527 14.75 3.37 18.24
N GLU A 528 14.39 3.93 19.38
CA GLU A 528 14.88 3.52 20.70
C GLU A 528 14.47 2.08 21.00
N ARG A 529 13.25 1.69 20.62
CA ARG A 529 12.75 0.32 20.79
C ARG A 529 13.45 -0.67 19.87
N LEU A 530 13.69 -0.30 18.61
CA LEU A 530 14.43 -1.14 17.67
C LEU A 530 15.86 -1.35 18.13
N LYS A 531 16.54 -0.29 18.59
CA LYS A 531 17.89 -0.40 19.18
C LYS A 531 17.90 -1.35 20.38
N ALA A 532 16.95 -1.18 21.31
CA ALA A 532 16.84 -2.07 22.46
C ALA A 532 16.57 -3.53 22.04
N TYR A 533 15.68 -3.75 21.07
CA TYR A 533 15.36 -5.09 20.55
C TYR A 533 16.58 -5.76 19.88
N TYR A 534 17.35 -5.00 19.10
CA TYR A 534 18.56 -5.49 18.45
C TYR A 534 19.80 -5.54 19.36
N GLY A 535 19.71 -5.04 20.60
CA GLY A 535 20.81 -5.01 21.56
C GLY A 535 21.91 -3.99 21.23
N LEU A 536 21.53 -2.82 20.70
CA LEU A 536 22.42 -1.74 20.26
C LEU A 536 22.56 -0.59 21.26
#